data_AF-A0A834BU74-F1
#
_entry.id   AF-A0A834BU74-F1
#
_cell.length_a   1.000
_cell.length_b   1.000
_cell.length_c   1.000
_cell.angle_alpha   90.00
_cell.angle_beta   90.00
_cell.angle_gamma   90.00
#
_symmetry.space_group_name_H-M   'P 1'
#
loop_
_entity.id
_entity.type
_entity.pdbx_description
1 polymer ?
#
loop_
_entity_poly.entity_id
_entity_poly.type
_entity_poly.pdbx_seq_one_letter_code
_entity_poly.pdbx_strand_id
1 'polypeptide(L)'
;MNTFLDTILSCVLQKAGKRRIIFSCFDPDICTMVRHKQNKYPILFLTQGISEKYPELMDLRCQTTQIAISFAQSENILGISAHTEELLKNLNYIEEAQSKGLVVFSWGDDNNEHETRRKLREEGIDGLIYDSICDAQAEQPNIFQVEEQHTLQEVITEETLKSSACSCYSIPCPPAPCASCGSAESDSGLSSS
;
A
#
# COMPACT_ATOMS: atom_id res chain seq x y z
N MET A 1 -2.13 -22.36 17.81
CA MET A 1 -2.56 -21.24 16.93
C MET A 1 -2.30 -19.88 17.57
N ASN A 2 -2.94 -19.56 18.70
CA ASN A 2 -2.87 -18.25 19.37
C ASN A 2 -1.43 -17.76 19.67
N THR A 3 -0.56 -18.65 20.20
CA THR A 3 0.84 -18.30 20.53
C THR A 3 1.66 -17.84 19.32
N PHE A 4 1.42 -18.42 18.13
CA PHE A 4 2.09 -18.00 16.90
C PHE A 4 1.66 -16.59 16.52
N LEU A 5 0.35 -16.32 16.60
CA LEU A 5 -0.20 -15.01 16.31
C LEU A 5 0.35 -13.95 17.27
N ASP A 6 0.40 -14.24 18.56
CA ASP A 6 0.95 -13.34 19.57
C ASP A 6 2.42 -13.02 19.31
N THR A 7 3.20 -14.00 18.87
CA THR A 7 4.60 -13.82 18.51
C THR A 7 4.76 -12.91 17.29
N ILE A 8 3.95 -13.14 16.24
CA ILE A 8 3.96 -12.32 15.01
C ILE A 8 3.55 -10.89 15.33
N LEU A 9 2.43 -10.70 16.04
CA LEU A 9 1.92 -9.38 16.41
C LEU A 9 2.91 -8.62 17.28
N SER A 10 3.51 -9.27 18.28
CA SER A 10 4.53 -8.66 19.13
C SER A 10 5.73 -8.19 18.32
N CYS A 11 6.23 -9.04 17.41
CA CYS A 11 7.35 -8.69 16.53
C CYS A 11 7.00 -7.49 15.64
N VAL A 12 5.84 -7.52 14.97
CA VAL A 12 5.42 -6.43 14.08
C VAL A 12 5.22 -5.14 14.85
N LEU A 13 4.49 -5.15 15.97
CA LEU A 13 4.22 -3.93 16.75
C LEU A 13 5.49 -3.29 17.31
N GLN A 14 6.51 -4.10 17.66
CA GLN A 14 7.79 -3.59 18.18
C GLN A 14 8.75 -3.15 17.07
N LYS A 15 8.71 -3.77 15.88
CA LYS A 15 9.73 -3.59 14.83
C LYS A 15 9.22 -2.91 13.56
N ALA A 16 7.92 -2.67 13.42
CA ALA A 16 7.34 -2.07 12.21
C ALA A 16 7.84 -0.64 11.93
N GLY A 17 8.09 0.15 12.98
CA GLY A 17 8.46 1.56 12.84
C GLY A 17 7.36 2.36 12.14
N LYS A 18 7.72 3.07 11.07
CA LYS A 18 6.82 3.90 10.24
C LYS A 18 6.24 3.17 9.03
N ARG A 19 6.51 1.87 8.86
CA ARG A 19 6.02 1.11 7.70
C ARG A 19 4.50 0.97 7.74
N ARG A 20 3.88 1.14 6.57
CA ARG A 20 2.49 0.74 6.34
C ARG A 20 2.45 -0.77 6.19
N ILE A 21 1.59 -1.41 6.96
CA ILE A 21 1.48 -2.88 7.01
C ILE A 21 0.01 -3.23 6.94
N ILE A 22 -0.31 -4.22 6.11
CA ILE A 22 -1.62 -4.86 6.03
C ILE A 22 -1.38 -6.33 6.36
N PHE A 23 -2.19 -6.90 7.26
CA PHE A 23 -2.20 -8.34 7.48
C PHE A 23 -3.16 -9.00 6.50
N SER A 24 -2.86 -10.23 6.08
CA SER A 24 -3.80 -11.03 5.30
C SER A 24 -3.75 -12.50 5.71
N CYS A 25 -4.89 -13.17 5.66
CA CYS A 25 -5.00 -14.60 5.98
C CYS A 25 -6.20 -15.25 5.29
N PHE A 26 -6.09 -16.54 4.97
CA PHE A 26 -7.21 -17.37 4.50
C PHE A 26 -8.07 -17.91 5.64
N ASP A 27 -7.55 -17.92 6.86
CA ASP A 27 -8.23 -18.47 8.03
C ASP A 27 -9.09 -17.38 8.71
N PRO A 28 -10.43 -17.53 8.73
CA PRO A 28 -11.32 -16.55 9.32
C PRO A 28 -11.12 -16.40 10.83
N ASP A 29 -10.79 -17.48 11.56
CA ASP A 29 -10.54 -17.41 13.00
C ASP A 29 -9.26 -16.61 13.29
N ILE A 30 -8.24 -16.73 12.44
CA ILE A 30 -7.04 -15.89 12.53
C ILE A 30 -7.37 -14.43 12.25
N CYS A 31 -8.14 -14.13 11.20
CA CYS A 31 -8.55 -12.77 10.87
C CYS A 31 -9.30 -12.10 12.03
N THR A 32 -10.31 -12.78 12.60
CA THR A 32 -11.05 -12.32 13.78
C THR A 32 -10.12 -12.12 14.98
N MET A 33 -9.20 -13.06 15.24
CA MET A 33 -8.29 -12.96 16.37
C MET A 33 -7.30 -11.79 16.23
N VAL A 34 -6.77 -11.53 15.03
CA VAL A 34 -5.92 -10.36 14.76
C VAL A 34 -6.72 -9.08 14.98
N ARG A 35 -7.98 -9.04 14.51
CA ARG A 35 -8.85 -7.87 14.67
C ARG A 35 -9.12 -7.54 16.14
N HIS A 36 -9.27 -8.56 16.99
CA HIS A 36 -9.48 -8.37 18.43
C HIS A 36 -8.20 -8.03 19.20
N LYS A 37 -7.03 -8.49 18.74
CA LYS A 37 -5.76 -8.27 19.44
C LYS A 37 -5.12 -6.91 19.13
N GLN A 38 -5.44 -6.29 18.00
CA GLN A 38 -4.87 -5.00 17.62
C GLN A 38 -5.82 -4.19 16.72
N ASN A 39 -5.70 -2.86 16.75
CA ASN A 39 -6.49 -1.95 15.91
C ASN A 39 -5.64 -1.00 15.05
N LYS A 40 -4.33 -1.24 14.95
CA LYS A 40 -3.37 -0.35 14.28
C LYS A 40 -3.23 -0.66 12.78
N TYR A 41 -3.16 -1.93 12.43
CA TYR A 41 -2.93 -2.39 11.07
C TYR A 41 -4.21 -3.05 10.52
N PRO A 42 -4.65 -2.68 9.31
CA PRO A 42 -5.80 -3.29 8.69
C PRO A 42 -5.53 -4.75 8.28
N ILE A 43 -6.61 -5.45 7.99
CA ILE A 43 -6.61 -6.87 7.65
C ILE A 43 -7.35 -7.05 6.33
N LEU A 44 -6.80 -7.84 5.41
CA LEU A 44 -7.48 -8.33 4.20
C LEU A 44 -7.78 -9.81 4.37
N PHE A 45 -9.04 -10.19 4.21
CA PHE A 45 -9.41 -11.61 4.22
C PHE A 45 -9.17 -12.23 2.84
N LEU A 46 -8.33 -13.26 2.77
CA LEU A 46 -8.00 -13.94 1.52
C LEU A 46 -9.09 -14.96 1.21
N THR A 47 -9.60 -14.93 -0.02
CA THR A 47 -10.57 -15.90 -0.53
C THR A 47 -10.16 -16.39 -1.91
N GLN A 48 -10.37 -17.67 -2.16
CA GLN A 48 -10.23 -18.28 -3.48
C GLN A 48 -11.55 -18.34 -4.26
N GLY A 49 -12.69 -18.15 -3.58
CA GLY A 49 -14.00 -18.36 -4.16
C GLY A 49 -14.18 -19.77 -4.73
N ILE A 50 -15.01 -19.90 -5.76
CA ILE A 50 -15.18 -21.13 -6.50
C ILE A 50 -14.09 -21.20 -7.57
N SER A 51 -13.12 -22.11 -7.40
CA SER A 51 -12.02 -22.30 -8.33
C SER A 51 -11.98 -23.74 -8.82
N GLU A 52 -11.61 -23.92 -10.09
CA GLU A 52 -11.31 -25.25 -10.65
C GLU A 52 -9.89 -25.71 -10.29
N LYS A 53 -9.00 -24.76 -9.95
CA LYS A 53 -7.58 -24.99 -9.65
C LYS A 53 -7.34 -25.47 -8.23
N TYR A 54 -8.14 -24.99 -7.28
CA TYR A 54 -7.97 -25.27 -5.86
C TYR A 54 -9.15 -26.07 -5.30
N PRO A 55 -8.90 -27.00 -4.36
CA PRO A 55 -9.97 -27.70 -3.69
C PRO A 55 -10.81 -26.72 -2.87
N GLU A 56 -12.09 -27.03 -2.72
CA GLU A 56 -13.01 -26.26 -1.88
C GLU A 56 -12.49 -26.15 -0.44
N LEU A 57 -12.57 -24.94 0.12
CA LEU A 57 -12.22 -24.72 1.52
C LEU A 57 -13.26 -25.39 2.43
N MET A 58 -12.79 -26.10 3.46
CA MET A 58 -13.67 -26.84 4.38
C MET A 58 -14.54 -25.93 5.25
N ASP A 59 -14.10 -24.69 5.48
CA ASP A 59 -14.86 -23.72 6.26
C ASP A 59 -15.90 -23.02 5.38
N LEU A 60 -17.18 -23.15 5.77
CA LEU A 60 -18.32 -22.55 5.09
C LEU A 60 -18.18 -21.02 4.93
N ARG A 61 -17.47 -20.35 5.84
CA ARG A 61 -17.22 -18.89 5.80
C ARG A 61 -16.32 -18.48 4.65
N CYS A 62 -15.65 -19.43 3.99
CA CYS A 62 -14.63 -19.17 2.98
C CYS A 62 -14.99 -19.73 1.59
N GLN A 63 -16.13 -20.42 1.45
CA GLN A 63 -16.45 -21.19 0.24
C GLN A 63 -16.67 -20.31 -1.00
N THR A 64 -17.32 -19.15 -0.84
CA THR A 64 -17.60 -18.24 -1.95
C THR A 64 -17.13 -16.84 -1.65
N THR A 65 -16.90 -16.06 -2.69
CA THR A 65 -16.50 -14.65 -2.56
C THR A 65 -17.58 -13.83 -1.87
N GLN A 66 -18.87 -14.08 -2.12
CA GLN A 66 -19.94 -13.34 -1.41
C GLN A 66 -19.98 -13.63 0.09
N ILE A 67 -19.70 -14.87 0.51
CA ILE A 67 -19.62 -15.19 1.94
C ILE A 67 -18.40 -14.49 2.54
N ALA A 68 -17.26 -14.47 1.83
CA ALA A 68 -16.07 -13.75 2.26
C ALA A 68 -16.31 -12.23 2.41
N ILE A 69 -17.04 -11.62 1.47
CA ILE A 69 -17.49 -10.21 1.55
C ILE A 69 -18.33 -10.00 2.81
N SER A 70 -19.31 -10.86 3.04
CA SER A 70 -20.23 -10.76 4.18
C SER A 70 -19.49 -10.93 5.51
N PHE A 71 -18.54 -11.85 5.58
CA PHE A 71 -17.68 -12.08 6.74
C PHE A 71 -16.76 -10.88 7.02
N ALA A 72 -16.10 -10.33 5.99
CA ALA A 72 -15.25 -9.16 6.14
C ALA A 72 -16.03 -7.95 6.68
N GLN A 73 -17.26 -7.76 6.20
CA GLN A 73 -18.16 -6.73 6.70
C GLN A 73 -18.57 -6.98 8.16
N SER A 74 -18.95 -8.21 8.54
CA SER A 74 -19.41 -8.51 9.90
C SER A 74 -18.30 -8.39 10.94
N GLU A 75 -17.08 -8.78 10.58
CA GLU A 75 -15.91 -8.73 11.48
C GLU A 75 -15.21 -7.36 11.47
N ASN A 76 -15.74 -6.37 10.73
CA ASN A 76 -15.15 -5.04 10.60
C ASN A 76 -13.66 -5.11 10.17
N ILE A 77 -13.41 -5.91 9.15
CA ILE A 77 -12.13 -6.11 8.46
C ILE A 77 -12.09 -5.13 7.28
N LEU A 78 -10.89 -4.68 6.87
CA LEU A 78 -10.74 -3.63 5.83
C LEU A 78 -11.35 -4.06 4.49
N GLY A 79 -11.19 -5.33 4.13
CA GLY A 79 -11.72 -5.84 2.89
C GLY A 79 -11.25 -7.25 2.57
N ILE A 80 -11.35 -7.61 1.29
CA ILE A 80 -11.03 -8.94 0.80
C ILE A 80 -9.88 -8.90 -0.21
N SER A 81 -9.17 -10.02 -0.30
CA SER A 81 -8.23 -10.31 -1.37
C SER A 81 -8.70 -11.58 -2.08
N ALA A 82 -9.34 -11.42 -3.24
CA ALA A 82 -9.97 -12.49 -3.98
C ALA A 82 -9.09 -13.03 -5.10
N HIS A 83 -9.23 -14.32 -5.41
CA HIS A 83 -8.51 -14.93 -6.50
C HIS A 83 -8.97 -14.36 -7.85
N THR A 84 -8.01 -14.03 -8.71
CA THR A 84 -8.27 -13.35 -9.98
C THR A 84 -9.18 -14.14 -10.90
N GLU A 85 -9.05 -15.46 -10.95
CA GLU A 85 -9.93 -16.34 -11.75
C GLU A 85 -11.41 -16.08 -11.45
N GLU A 86 -11.75 -15.94 -10.17
CA GLU A 86 -13.14 -15.78 -9.72
C GLU A 86 -13.64 -14.36 -9.99
N LEU A 87 -12.79 -13.36 -9.75
CA LEU A 87 -13.12 -11.97 -10.07
C LEU A 87 -13.34 -11.78 -11.57
N LEU A 88 -12.52 -12.40 -12.43
CA LEU A 88 -12.67 -12.30 -13.88
C LEU A 88 -13.98 -12.91 -14.39
N LYS A 89 -14.48 -13.97 -13.73
CA LYS A 89 -15.79 -14.57 -14.01
C LYS A 89 -16.94 -13.70 -13.49
N ASN A 90 -16.74 -13.01 -12.36
CA ASN A 90 -17.77 -12.27 -11.63
C ASN A 90 -17.29 -10.87 -11.23
N LEU A 91 -17.11 -9.97 -12.21
CA LEU A 91 -16.59 -8.61 -11.96
C LEU A 91 -17.50 -7.80 -11.03
N ASN A 92 -18.81 -8.10 -11.02
CA ASN A 92 -19.79 -7.47 -10.14
C ASN A 92 -19.48 -7.65 -8.65
N TYR A 93 -18.64 -8.61 -8.25
CA TYR A 93 -18.21 -8.77 -6.86
C TYR A 93 -17.32 -7.62 -6.39
N ILE A 94 -16.63 -6.94 -7.30
CA ILE A 94 -15.83 -5.76 -6.98
C ILE A 94 -16.76 -4.63 -6.52
N GLU A 95 -17.74 -4.28 -7.35
CA GLU A 95 -18.76 -3.27 -7.03
C GLU A 95 -19.56 -3.67 -5.78
N GLU A 96 -19.94 -4.94 -5.64
CA GLU A 96 -20.70 -5.42 -4.47
C GLU A 96 -19.92 -5.18 -3.16
N ALA A 97 -18.64 -5.56 -3.12
CA ALA A 97 -17.80 -5.37 -1.95
C ALA A 97 -17.58 -3.87 -1.64
N GLN A 98 -17.32 -3.06 -2.65
CA GLN A 98 -17.12 -1.61 -2.51
C GLN A 98 -18.39 -0.91 -2.03
N SER A 99 -19.58 -1.34 -2.49
CA SER A 99 -20.88 -0.83 -2.01
C SER A 99 -21.10 -1.08 -0.50
N LYS A 100 -20.42 -2.09 0.05
CA LYS A 100 -20.42 -2.45 1.48
C LYS A 100 -19.31 -1.75 2.27
N GLY A 101 -18.53 -0.88 1.63
CA GLY A 101 -17.42 -0.13 2.21
C GLY A 101 -16.13 -0.93 2.37
N LEU A 102 -15.98 -2.03 1.63
CA LEU A 102 -14.79 -2.87 1.67
C LEU A 102 -13.87 -2.58 0.50
N VAL A 103 -12.56 -2.66 0.73
CA VAL A 103 -11.58 -2.64 -0.37
C VAL A 103 -11.44 -4.03 -0.99
N VAL A 104 -11.13 -4.08 -2.28
CA VAL A 104 -10.97 -5.33 -3.03
C VAL A 104 -9.59 -5.39 -3.65
N PHE A 105 -8.84 -6.40 -3.25
CA PHE A 105 -7.55 -6.74 -3.83
C PHE A 105 -7.72 -8.02 -4.65
N SER A 106 -6.91 -8.18 -5.69
CA SER A 106 -6.80 -9.46 -6.42
C SER A 106 -5.43 -10.09 -6.23
N TRP A 107 -5.40 -11.42 -6.27
CA TRP A 107 -4.17 -12.23 -6.31
C TRP A 107 -4.37 -13.44 -7.21
N GLY A 108 -3.28 -13.96 -7.79
CA GLY A 108 -3.30 -15.15 -8.64
C GLY A 108 -2.48 -14.97 -9.90
N ASP A 109 -2.21 -16.07 -10.59
CA ASP A 109 -1.30 -16.10 -11.74
C ASP A 109 -1.79 -15.21 -12.89
N ASP A 110 -3.12 -15.11 -13.06
CA ASP A 110 -3.74 -14.28 -14.10
C ASP A 110 -3.40 -12.78 -13.94
N ASN A 111 -3.05 -12.32 -12.72
CA ASN A 111 -2.61 -10.94 -12.51
C ASN A 111 -1.26 -10.63 -13.15
N ASN A 112 -0.48 -11.63 -13.55
CA ASN A 112 0.76 -11.41 -14.29
C ASN A 112 0.48 -10.97 -15.74
N GLU A 113 -0.73 -11.20 -16.25
CA GLU A 113 -1.14 -10.76 -17.58
C GLU A 113 -1.52 -9.28 -17.61
N HIS A 114 -0.93 -8.53 -18.55
CA HIS A 114 -1.16 -7.09 -18.65
C HIS A 114 -2.64 -6.74 -18.94
N GLU A 115 -3.30 -7.51 -19.79
CA GLU A 115 -4.70 -7.27 -20.16
C GLU A 115 -5.65 -7.55 -19.00
N THR A 116 -5.39 -8.58 -18.19
CA THR A 116 -6.11 -8.85 -16.95
C THR A 116 -5.99 -7.67 -15.97
N ARG A 117 -4.76 -7.17 -15.74
CA ARG A 117 -4.55 -5.99 -14.90
C ARG A 117 -5.26 -4.74 -15.42
N ARG A 118 -5.30 -4.55 -16.74
CA ARG A 118 -6.01 -3.41 -17.35
C ARG A 118 -7.50 -3.54 -17.08
N LYS A 119 -8.09 -4.69 -17.38
CA LYS A 119 -9.51 -4.97 -17.16
C LYS A 119 -9.93 -4.78 -15.71
N LEU A 120 -9.18 -5.33 -14.75
CA LEU A 120 -9.51 -5.17 -13.33
C LEU A 120 -9.40 -3.70 -12.86
N ARG A 121 -8.48 -2.92 -13.43
CA ARG A 121 -8.37 -1.48 -13.14
C ARG A 121 -9.54 -0.69 -13.74
N GLU A 122 -10.01 -1.03 -14.93
CA GLU A 122 -11.20 -0.43 -15.55
C GLU A 122 -12.46 -0.67 -14.71
N GLU A 123 -12.54 -1.83 -14.04
CA GLU A 123 -13.60 -2.19 -13.10
C GLU A 123 -13.41 -1.60 -11.69
N GLY A 124 -12.36 -0.78 -11.49
CA GLY A 124 -12.18 -0.02 -10.25
C GLY A 124 -11.59 -0.82 -9.08
N ILE A 125 -10.82 -1.88 -9.32
CA ILE A 125 -10.17 -2.64 -8.23
C ILE A 125 -9.19 -1.78 -7.41
N ASP A 126 -9.17 -1.97 -6.09
CA ASP A 126 -8.33 -1.17 -5.18
C ASP A 126 -6.87 -1.64 -5.14
N GLY A 127 -6.61 -2.92 -5.41
CA GLY A 127 -5.27 -3.49 -5.34
C GLY A 127 -5.04 -4.70 -6.24
N LEU A 128 -3.83 -4.80 -6.78
CA LEU A 128 -3.36 -5.92 -7.61
C LEU A 128 -2.09 -6.51 -7.01
N ILE A 129 -2.09 -7.80 -6.70
CA ILE A 129 -0.92 -8.56 -6.22
C ILE A 129 -0.43 -9.45 -7.37
N TYR A 130 0.79 -9.23 -7.84
CA TYR A 130 1.44 -9.94 -8.96
C TYR A 130 2.96 -9.95 -8.81
N ASP A 131 3.66 -10.83 -9.53
CA ASP A 131 5.08 -11.12 -9.31
C ASP A 131 6.01 -10.15 -10.06
N SER A 132 5.71 -9.86 -11.33
CA SER A 132 6.59 -9.08 -12.21
C SER A 132 6.32 -7.58 -12.13
N ILE A 133 6.90 -6.90 -11.13
CA ILE A 133 6.79 -5.44 -10.95
C ILE A 133 7.62 -4.66 -12.00
N CYS A 134 8.71 -5.24 -12.51
CA CYS A 134 9.68 -4.54 -13.38
C CYS A 134 9.28 -4.43 -14.86
N ASP A 135 8.23 -5.11 -15.31
CA ASP A 135 7.81 -5.10 -16.73
C ASP A 135 6.84 -3.95 -17.06
N ALA A 136 6.32 -3.24 -16.05
CA ALA A 136 5.44 -2.11 -16.24
C ALA A 136 6.24 -0.85 -16.61
N GLN A 137 6.46 -0.62 -17.91
CA GLN A 137 7.08 0.59 -18.47
C GLN A 137 6.27 1.90 -18.30
N ALA A 138 5.25 1.93 -17.45
CA ALA A 138 4.54 3.15 -17.11
C ALA A 138 4.50 3.26 -15.59
N GLU A 139 5.15 4.30 -15.05
CA GLU A 139 5.11 4.72 -13.65
C GLU A 139 3.65 4.78 -13.18
N GLN A 140 3.15 3.70 -12.58
CA GLN A 140 1.84 3.71 -11.96
C GLN A 140 1.98 4.48 -10.65
N PRO A 141 1.17 5.53 -10.42
CA PRO A 141 1.24 6.26 -9.17
C PRO A 141 0.87 5.31 -8.05
N ASN A 142 1.74 5.25 -7.03
CA ASN A 142 1.48 4.46 -5.84
C ASN A 142 0.22 5.05 -5.18
N ILE A 143 -0.81 4.24 -4.92
CA ILE A 143 -2.07 4.70 -4.28
C ILE A 143 -1.79 5.53 -3.02
N PHE A 144 -0.72 5.18 -2.32
CA PHE A 144 -0.30 5.86 -1.13
C PHE A 144 0.43 7.21 -1.32
N GLN A 145 0.98 7.46 -2.51
CA GLN A 145 1.50 8.78 -2.89
C GLN A 145 0.34 9.70 -3.30
N VAL A 146 -0.71 9.13 -3.91
CA VAL A 146 -1.91 9.88 -4.32
C VAL A 146 -2.69 10.39 -3.11
N GLU A 147 -2.85 9.58 -2.05
CA GLU A 147 -3.48 10.04 -0.79
C GLU A 147 -2.71 11.19 -0.12
N GLU A 148 -1.38 11.12 -0.09
CA GLU A 148 -0.53 12.16 0.50
C GLU A 148 -0.62 13.47 -0.31
N GLN A 149 -0.68 13.37 -1.64
CA GLN A 149 -0.89 14.52 -2.54
C GLN A 149 -2.29 15.14 -2.39
N HIS A 150 -3.34 14.32 -2.25
CA HIS A 150 -4.71 14.81 -2.06
C HIS A 150 -4.86 15.51 -0.71
N THR A 151 -4.31 14.93 0.35
CA THR A 151 -4.29 15.55 1.69
C THR A 151 -3.54 16.88 1.67
N LEU A 152 -2.41 16.97 0.94
CA LEU A 152 -1.68 18.23 0.77
C LEU A 152 -2.47 19.25 -0.05
N GLN A 153 -3.19 18.85 -1.09
CA GLN A 153 -4.05 19.75 -1.88
C GLN A 153 -5.26 20.26 -1.10
N GLU A 154 -5.86 19.45 -0.23
CA GLU A 154 -6.96 19.88 0.64
C GLU A 154 -6.50 20.88 1.71
N VAL A 155 -5.27 20.74 2.20
CA VAL A 155 -4.68 21.62 3.23
C VAL A 155 -4.14 22.93 2.62
N ILE A 156 -3.78 22.93 1.33
CA ILE A 156 -3.30 24.11 0.61
C ILE A 156 -4.47 24.71 -0.19
N THR A 157 -5.21 25.64 0.41
CA THR A 157 -6.21 26.43 -0.32
C THR A 157 -5.54 27.17 -1.49
N GLU A 158 -6.20 27.26 -2.65
CA GLU A 158 -5.67 27.96 -3.84
C GLU A 158 -5.14 29.38 -3.57
N GLU A 159 -5.64 30.03 -2.53
CA GLU A 159 -5.19 31.35 -2.07
C GLU A 159 -3.75 31.35 -1.54
N THR A 160 -3.30 30.26 -0.89
CA THR A 160 -1.92 30.13 -0.38
C THR A 160 -0.88 29.88 -1.48
N LEU A 161 -1.30 29.27 -2.61
CA LEU A 161 -0.46 29.10 -3.80
C LEU A 161 -0.27 30.43 -4.55
N LYS A 162 -1.28 31.30 -4.55
CA LYS A 162 -1.22 32.63 -5.18
C LYS A 162 -0.58 33.70 -4.29
N SER A 163 -0.58 33.54 -2.97
CA SER A 163 0.03 34.51 -2.03
C SER A 163 1.54 34.33 -1.84
N SER A 164 2.16 33.30 -2.43
CA SER A 164 3.61 33.08 -2.39
C SER A 164 4.35 33.91 -3.43
N ALA A 165 4.00 35.19 -3.54
CA ALA A 165 4.81 36.22 -4.18
C ALA A 165 5.22 37.24 -3.12
N CYS A 166 5.86 36.77 -2.04
CA CYS A 166 6.40 37.67 -1.01
C CYS A 166 7.79 38.14 -1.41
N SER A 167 7.80 39.30 -2.06
CA SER A 167 8.82 40.34 -2.16
C SER A 167 10.21 40.02 -1.59
N CYS A 168 11.20 39.97 -2.48
CA CYS A 168 12.61 40.13 -2.18
C CYS A 168 12.89 41.51 -1.57
N TYR A 169 12.82 41.62 -0.24
CA TYR A 169 13.49 42.69 0.49
C TYR A 169 14.80 42.16 1.08
N SER A 170 15.89 42.58 0.44
CA SER A 170 17.28 42.38 0.82
C SER A 170 17.55 42.93 2.22
N ILE A 171 18.02 42.09 3.14
CA ILE A 171 18.66 42.56 4.38
C ILE A 171 20.16 42.75 4.08
N PRO A 172 20.77 43.93 4.32
CA PRO A 172 22.19 44.15 4.07
C PRO A 172 23.06 43.43 5.11
N CYS A 173 24.09 42.72 4.65
CA CYS A 173 25.14 42.15 5.50
C CYS A 173 26.28 43.20 5.72
N PRO A 174 26.83 43.40 6.93
CA PRO A 174 27.98 44.29 7.13
C PRO A 174 29.30 43.66 6.62
N PRO A 175 30.31 44.47 6.25
CA PRO A 175 31.51 43.98 5.60
C PRO A 175 32.54 43.48 6.63
N ALA A 176 33.05 42.27 6.42
CA ALA A 176 34.33 41.84 6.96
C ALA A 176 35.11 41.08 5.87
N PRO A 177 36.44 41.21 5.78
CA PRO A 177 37.16 41.08 4.53
C PRO A 177 37.42 39.62 4.15
N CYS A 178 37.10 39.28 2.90
CA CYS A 178 37.45 38.00 2.28
C CYS A 178 38.88 38.07 1.73
N ALA A 179 39.74 37.11 2.09
CA ALA A 179 41.05 36.92 1.47
C ALA A 179 40.97 35.82 0.40
N SER A 180 40.92 36.28 -0.85
CA SER A 180 41.33 35.67 -2.14
C SER A 180 41.50 34.14 -2.25
N CYS A 181 40.72 33.55 -3.16
CA CYS A 181 41.15 32.38 -3.95
C CYS A 181 42.13 32.84 -5.05
N GLY A 182 43.25 32.14 -5.21
CA GLY A 182 44.19 32.36 -6.32
C GLY A 182 45.37 31.36 -6.34
N SER A 183 45.16 30.27 -7.06
CA SER A 183 46.07 29.57 -8.00
C SER A 183 47.50 29.12 -7.63
N ALA A 184 47.78 27.87 -8.06
CA ALA A 184 49.03 27.32 -8.62
C ALA A 184 49.96 26.46 -7.74
N GLU A 185 50.14 25.23 -8.25
CA GLU A 185 51.33 24.38 -8.34
C GLU A 185 51.96 23.69 -7.10
N SER A 186 51.99 22.34 -7.20
CA SER A 186 53.12 21.41 -7.06
C SER A 186 54.23 21.72 -6.03
N ASP A 187 54.53 20.81 -5.10
CA ASP A 187 55.49 19.70 -5.30
C ASP A 187 55.83 18.97 -3.97
N SER A 188 56.20 17.70 -4.12
CA SER A 188 57.03 16.79 -3.28
C SER A 188 57.32 17.06 -1.80
N GLY A 189 57.17 16.00 -0.98
CA GLY A 189 58.33 15.39 -0.30
C GLY A 189 58.58 15.66 1.19
N LEU A 190 58.63 14.54 1.94
CA LEU A 190 59.60 14.19 3.00
C LEU A 190 59.56 14.89 4.39
N SER A 191 59.12 14.09 5.38
CA SER A 191 59.83 13.66 6.61
C SER A 191 60.38 14.65 7.65
N SER A 192 60.08 14.28 8.91
CA SER A 192 60.87 14.41 10.16
C SER A 192 60.47 15.55 11.11
N SER A 193 59.81 15.21 12.22
CA SER A 193 60.39 15.08 13.57
C SER A 193 59.35 14.50 14.53
#